data_AF-A0A5E6X4Z7-F1
#
_entry.id   AF-A0A5E6X4Z7-F1
#
_cell.length_a   1.000
_cell.length_b   1.000
_cell.length_c   1.000
_cell.angle_alpha   90.00
_cell.angle_beta   90.00
_cell.angle_gamma   90.00
#
_symmetry.space_group_name_H-M   'P 1'
#
loop_
_entity.id
_entity.type
_entity.pdbx_description
1 polymer ?
#
loop_
_entity_poly.entity_id
_entity_poly.type
_entity_poly.pdbx_seq_one_letter_code
_entity_poly.pdbx_strand_id
1 'polypeptide(L)'
;MLPEIVPTKTTRAIFKDKFNNLTRVSDLPHSDAEKPSPLDGRTSFRDLAAFNFLPQHIVANPNTLFFKADTWTHREKLIRAMPYALGIVDAQYVMNERRRDEASKELESLKKELTVVEKSKAHWKTEVDRTLDKCIEIGLLDADIPDILDSKILKLRSVVQAYKDRRLEQTLVEPKRLHINERFDAAVAKETEQQRVVDDLGEEISGYSSLAENGQRFVKAVNQERAHVVGLNWLKQSFEPEGQCVACGSTSESLGLVISNLEKKVNQITRVADILEQNPAFDNKISTLKRKLAAEEKKLHGIRAEKNAILAEDEKLRNAVGEIYYLAGTISEVLKKIGQTSADEAITERMKAVTAKIQDLDRLMSRTNRQDREQLVDQKVGELIEHYADTFGNLEGATNSVLKLDRKELTIRFDKDFKQFDYLWEVGSGANWMGYHIAAFLGIHEYLLEEENQHLPPLSFLVIDQPSQVYFPSSDQGANALDSDIATLREHRTEDLIATRRIFEVLGEAIKRTKANLQIIVLEHAGKDIWSGIPHTHSAASWSKKGDGLIPSNWL
;
A
#
# COMPACT_ATOMS: atom_id res chain seq x y z
N MET A 1 -6.20 31.90 -39.50
CA MET A 1 -7.35 31.31 -40.21
C MET A 1 -7.51 29.87 -39.77
N LEU A 2 -8.73 29.46 -39.41
CA LEU A 2 -9.06 28.04 -39.27
C LEU A 2 -9.02 27.42 -40.68
N PRO A 3 -8.37 26.25 -40.87
CA PRO A 3 -8.28 25.64 -42.20
C PRO A 3 -9.68 25.16 -42.65
N GLU A 4 -10.12 25.58 -43.85
CA GLU A 4 -11.38 25.13 -44.46
C GLU A 4 -11.38 23.62 -44.77
N ILE A 5 -10.20 23.03 -44.93
CA ILE A 5 -10.01 21.60 -45.17
C ILE A 5 -9.06 21.06 -44.10
N VAL A 6 -9.57 20.18 -43.24
CA VAL A 6 -8.75 19.46 -42.26
C VAL A 6 -7.88 18.46 -43.04
N PRO A 7 -6.54 18.57 -43.00
CA PRO A 7 -5.68 17.61 -43.70
C PRO A 7 -5.97 16.19 -43.21
N THR A 8 -6.04 15.23 -44.14
CA THR A 8 -6.41 13.81 -43.94
C THR A 8 -5.56 13.04 -42.92
N LYS A 9 -4.53 13.66 -42.33
CA LYS A 9 -3.69 13.12 -41.24
C LYS A 9 -3.81 13.90 -39.92
N THR A 10 -4.91 14.61 -39.67
CA THR A 10 -5.12 15.34 -38.42
C THR A 10 -5.81 14.46 -37.38
N THR A 11 -5.12 14.14 -36.29
CA THR A 11 -5.74 13.45 -35.14
C THR A 11 -6.42 14.47 -34.22
N ARG A 12 -7.30 14.00 -33.33
CA ARG A 12 -7.97 14.84 -32.31
C ARG A 12 -6.97 15.63 -31.45
N ALA A 13 -5.81 15.05 -31.13
CA ALA A 13 -4.77 15.73 -30.36
C ALA A 13 -4.16 16.90 -31.15
N ILE A 14 -3.74 16.64 -32.39
CA ILE A 14 -3.16 17.66 -33.28
C ILE A 14 -4.14 18.81 -33.52
N PHE A 15 -5.44 18.52 -33.68
CA PHE A 15 -6.46 19.57 -33.81
C PHE A 15 -6.55 20.44 -32.56
N LYS A 16 -6.59 19.83 -31.37
CA LYS A 16 -6.65 20.57 -30.10
C LYS A 16 -5.43 21.46 -29.91
N ASP A 17 -4.24 20.96 -30.21
CA ASP A 17 -3.00 21.74 -30.09
C ASP A 17 -2.97 22.91 -31.06
N LYS A 18 -3.34 22.67 -32.33
CA LYS A 18 -3.50 23.76 -33.32
C LYS A 18 -4.54 24.79 -32.89
N PHE A 19 -5.66 24.35 -32.34
CA PHE A 19 -6.71 25.27 -31.89
C PHE A 19 -6.27 26.08 -30.67
N ASN A 20 -5.60 25.45 -29.70
CA ASN A 20 -5.04 26.16 -28.55
C ASN A 20 -4.06 27.26 -28.99
N ASN A 21 -3.17 26.95 -29.94
CA ASN A 21 -2.25 27.92 -30.55
C ASN A 21 -2.98 29.08 -31.22
N LEU A 22 -4.04 28.79 -31.98
CA LEU A 22 -4.88 29.83 -32.60
C LEU A 22 -5.53 30.72 -31.55
N THR A 23 -5.95 30.15 -30.41
CA THR A 23 -6.49 30.89 -29.27
C THR A 23 -5.42 31.49 -28.35
N ARG A 24 -4.14 31.40 -28.71
CA ARG A 24 -2.99 31.90 -27.93
C ARG A 24 -2.98 31.38 -26.48
N VAL A 25 -3.53 30.19 -26.27
CA VAL A 25 -3.42 29.48 -25.01
C VAL A 25 -2.15 28.67 -25.07
N SER A 26 -1.20 29.03 -24.21
CA SER A 26 0.14 28.43 -24.13
C SER A 26 0.17 26.94 -24.47
N ASP A 27 1.05 26.58 -25.40
CA ASP A 27 1.36 25.21 -25.84
C ASP A 27 2.12 24.37 -24.82
N LEU A 28 2.44 24.97 -23.68
CA LEU A 28 3.38 24.40 -22.73
C LEU A 28 2.65 23.40 -21.83
N PRO A 29 3.08 22.13 -21.80
CA PRO A 29 2.52 21.13 -20.90
C PRO A 29 2.71 21.57 -19.44
N HIS A 30 1.69 21.28 -18.63
CA HIS A 30 1.57 21.75 -17.25
C HIS A 30 2.27 20.85 -16.23
N SER A 31 2.81 19.72 -16.71
CA SER A 31 3.70 18.83 -15.99
C SER A 31 4.57 18.06 -16.99
N ASP A 32 5.80 17.74 -16.61
CA ASP A 32 6.66 16.80 -17.34
C ASP A 32 6.22 15.33 -17.09
N ALA A 33 5.22 15.11 -16.25
CA ALA A 33 4.65 13.79 -15.99
C ALA A 33 3.91 13.24 -17.23
N GLU A 34 4.12 11.95 -17.50
CA GLU A 34 3.47 11.23 -18.61
C GLU A 34 1.92 11.25 -18.50
N LYS A 35 1.39 11.37 -17.28
CA LYS A 35 -0.04 11.59 -17.00
C LYS A 35 -0.20 12.71 -15.95
N PRO A 36 -0.47 13.95 -16.36
CA PRO A 36 -0.71 15.03 -15.42
C PRO A 36 -2.01 14.81 -14.64
N SER A 37 -2.06 15.31 -13.40
CA SER A 37 -3.31 15.42 -12.63
C SER A 37 -4.34 16.26 -13.39
N PRO A 38 -5.67 16.07 -13.20
CA PRO A 38 -6.68 16.89 -13.86
C PRO A 38 -6.52 18.41 -13.69
N LEU A 39 -5.97 18.87 -12.55
CA LEU A 39 -5.63 20.28 -12.30
C LEU A 39 -4.28 20.71 -12.89
N ASP A 40 -3.36 19.76 -13.02
CA ASP A 40 -2.04 19.94 -13.62
C ASP A 40 -2.09 19.61 -15.12
N GLY A 41 -3.30 19.50 -15.69
CA GLY A 41 -3.52 19.31 -17.12
C GLY A 41 -3.42 20.62 -17.89
N ARG A 42 -3.11 20.52 -19.18
CA ARG A 42 -2.94 21.68 -20.06
C ARG A 42 -4.17 22.59 -20.09
N THR A 43 -3.99 23.88 -19.74
CA THR A 43 -4.95 24.98 -19.96
C THR A 43 -5.21 25.02 -21.45
N SER A 44 -6.47 24.98 -21.80
CA SER A 44 -6.93 24.88 -23.17
C SER A 44 -7.95 25.97 -23.46
N PHE A 45 -8.27 26.15 -24.73
CA PHE A 45 -9.38 27.00 -25.17
C PHE A 45 -10.70 26.71 -24.42
N ARG A 46 -10.88 25.49 -23.89
CA ARG A 46 -12.07 25.10 -23.13
C ARG A 46 -12.16 25.76 -21.77
N ASP A 47 -11.00 26.01 -21.14
CA ASP A 47 -10.96 26.68 -19.84
C ASP A 47 -11.28 28.18 -20.01
N LEU A 48 -10.99 28.74 -21.20
CA LEU A 48 -11.37 30.11 -21.55
C LEU A 48 -12.82 30.26 -22.04
N ALA A 49 -13.52 29.16 -22.32
CA ALA A 49 -14.94 29.22 -22.72
C ALA A 49 -15.82 29.90 -21.65
N ALA A 50 -15.39 29.88 -20.39
CA ALA A 50 -16.07 30.57 -19.30
C ALA A 50 -16.24 32.09 -19.55
N PHE A 51 -15.38 32.71 -20.36
CA PHE A 51 -15.47 34.12 -20.74
C PHE A 51 -16.45 34.39 -21.88
N ASN A 52 -16.90 33.36 -22.63
CA ASN A 52 -17.71 33.55 -23.83
C ASN A 52 -19.17 33.12 -23.67
N PHE A 53 -19.54 32.43 -22.60
CA PHE A 53 -20.88 31.86 -22.45
C PHE A 53 -21.55 32.33 -21.15
N LEU A 54 -22.73 32.93 -21.30
CA LEU A 54 -23.69 33.24 -20.25
C LEU A 54 -24.95 32.41 -20.48
N PRO A 55 -24.98 31.13 -20.07
CA PRO A 55 -26.16 30.28 -20.23
C PRO A 55 -27.30 30.75 -19.30
N GLN A 56 -28.51 30.30 -19.58
CA GLN A 56 -29.72 30.70 -18.84
C GLN A 56 -29.59 30.55 -17.32
N HIS A 57 -29.04 29.44 -16.81
CA HIS A 57 -28.90 29.20 -15.37
C HIS A 57 -27.79 30.04 -14.69
N ILE A 58 -26.98 30.78 -15.46
CA ILE A 58 -25.88 31.62 -14.99
C ILE A 58 -26.17 33.11 -15.18
N VAL A 59 -26.86 33.50 -16.26
CA VAL A 59 -27.03 34.91 -16.63
C VAL A 59 -27.61 35.78 -15.50
N ALA A 60 -28.39 35.20 -14.58
CA ALA A 60 -28.94 35.88 -13.40
C ALA A 60 -28.67 35.11 -12.10
N ASN A 61 -27.56 34.37 -12.01
CA ASN A 61 -27.24 33.56 -10.84
C ASN A 61 -26.59 34.41 -9.73
N PRO A 62 -27.06 34.36 -8.47
CA PRO A 62 -26.48 35.16 -7.39
C PRO A 62 -25.03 34.76 -7.08
N ASN A 63 -24.73 33.46 -7.10
CA ASN A 63 -23.50 32.92 -6.51
C ASN A 63 -22.40 32.63 -7.53
N THR A 64 -22.71 32.66 -8.84
CA THR A 64 -21.77 32.22 -9.88
C THR A 64 -21.87 33.10 -11.11
N LEU A 65 -20.80 33.85 -11.37
CA LEU A 65 -20.68 34.73 -12.53
C LEU A 65 -20.23 33.99 -13.81
N PHE A 66 -19.32 33.02 -13.67
CA PHE A 66 -18.68 32.34 -14.80
C PHE A 66 -19.24 30.94 -15.05
N PHE A 67 -19.43 30.59 -16.32
CA PHE A 67 -19.87 29.25 -16.72
C PHE A 67 -18.94 28.14 -16.19
N LYS A 68 -19.55 27.09 -15.60
CA LYS A 68 -18.88 25.92 -14.96
C LYS A 68 -18.06 26.21 -13.69
N ALA A 69 -18.03 27.46 -13.21
CA ALA A 69 -17.30 27.82 -12.00
C ALA A 69 -17.97 27.32 -10.70
N ASP A 70 -19.16 26.72 -10.80
CA ASP A 70 -19.84 25.96 -9.74
C ASP A 70 -19.10 24.65 -9.40
N THR A 71 -18.36 24.09 -10.36
CA THR A 71 -17.52 22.90 -10.14
C THR A 71 -16.12 23.28 -9.67
N TRP A 72 -15.66 22.72 -8.55
CA TRP A 72 -14.35 23.05 -7.96
C TRP A 72 -13.18 22.96 -8.96
N THR A 73 -13.17 21.94 -9.81
CA THR A 73 -12.07 21.75 -10.78
C THR A 73 -12.00 22.83 -11.86
N HIS A 74 -13.14 23.26 -12.42
CA HIS A 74 -13.15 24.35 -13.40
C HIS A 74 -12.92 25.70 -12.72
N ARG A 75 -13.46 25.90 -11.51
CA ARG A 75 -13.21 27.09 -10.68
C ARG A 75 -11.71 27.32 -10.47
N GLU A 76 -11.00 26.32 -9.97
CA GLU A 76 -9.55 26.39 -9.73
C GLU A 76 -8.75 26.65 -11.01
N LYS A 77 -9.16 26.02 -12.13
CA LYS A 77 -8.53 26.27 -13.43
C LYS A 77 -8.74 27.69 -13.91
N LEU A 78 -9.94 28.23 -13.74
CA LEU A 78 -10.26 29.58 -14.16
C LEU A 78 -9.52 30.62 -13.30
N ILE A 79 -9.45 30.43 -11.98
CA ILE A 79 -8.65 31.29 -11.07
C ILE A 79 -7.19 31.35 -11.53
N ARG A 80 -6.61 30.21 -11.92
CA ARG A 80 -5.23 30.15 -12.41
C ARG A 80 -5.06 30.72 -13.82
N ALA A 81 -6.08 30.60 -14.68
CA ALA A 81 -6.02 31.07 -16.07
C ALA A 81 -6.32 32.57 -16.20
N MET A 82 -7.09 33.15 -15.28
CA MET A 82 -7.57 34.53 -15.36
C MET A 82 -6.45 35.58 -15.40
N PRO A 83 -5.39 35.51 -14.56
CA PRO A 83 -4.26 36.45 -14.67
C PRO A 83 -3.57 36.41 -16.03
N TYR A 84 -3.48 35.24 -16.65
CA TYR A 84 -2.92 35.10 -18.00
C TYR A 84 -3.87 35.63 -19.08
N ALA A 85 -5.16 35.29 -18.98
CA ALA A 85 -6.19 35.74 -19.91
C ALA A 85 -6.27 37.27 -19.96
N LEU A 86 -6.12 37.94 -18.82
CA LEU A 86 -6.15 39.40 -18.70
C LEU A 86 -4.76 40.07 -18.86
N GLY A 87 -3.70 39.33 -19.21
CA GLY A 87 -2.38 39.92 -19.46
C GLY A 87 -1.61 40.43 -18.24
N ILE A 88 -2.05 40.06 -17.03
CA ILE A 88 -1.36 40.38 -15.77
C ILE A 88 -0.02 39.64 -15.70
N VAL A 89 -0.02 38.38 -16.15
CA VAL A 89 1.16 37.51 -16.19
C VAL A 89 1.33 36.94 -17.59
N ASP A 90 2.58 36.69 -17.98
CA ASP A 90 2.89 36.03 -19.24
C ASP A 90 2.96 34.50 -19.08
N ALA A 91 3.18 33.81 -20.20
CA ALA A 91 3.32 32.35 -20.20
C ALA A 91 4.52 31.86 -19.35
N GLN A 92 5.62 32.63 -19.29
CA GLN A 92 6.81 32.24 -18.54
C GLN A 92 6.59 32.32 -17.03
N TYR A 93 5.88 33.34 -16.57
CA TYR A 93 5.49 33.49 -15.18
C TYR A 93 4.64 32.30 -14.73
N VAL A 94 3.61 31.95 -15.50
CA VAL A 94 2.73 30.81 -15.21
C VAL A 94 3.52 29.49 -15.17
N MET A 95 4.51 29.32 -16.06
CA MET A 95 5.41 28.16 -16.01
C MET A 95 6.27 28.13 -14.75
N ASN A 96 6.87 29.26 -14.38
CA ASN A 96 7.75 29.35 -13.22
C ASN A 96 6.99 29.12 -11.91
N GLU A 97 5.78 29.68 -11.78
CA GLU A 97 4.90 29.47 -10.62
C GLU A 97 4.59 27.98 -10.42
N ARG A 98 4.31 27.25 -11.51
CA ARG A 98 4.03 25.81 -11.46
C ARG A 98 5.26 24.96 -11.15
N ARG A 99 6.39 25.24 -11.80
CA ARG A 99 7.66 24.57 -11.49
C ARG A 99 8.03 24.75 -10.03
N ARG A 100 7.68 25.90 -9.46
CA ARG A 100 7.86 26.22 -8.03
C ARG A 100 6.92 25.40 -7.16
N ASP A 101 5.65 25.23 -7.56
CA ASP A 101 4.69 24.38 -6.86
C ASP A 101 5.08 22.90 -6.88
N GLU A 102 5.52 22.36 -8.03
CA GLU A 102 6.01 20.99 -8.17
C GLU A 102 7.25 20.76 -7.29
N ALA A 103 8.22 21.67 -7.34
CA ALA A 103 9.40 21.61 -6.47
C ALA A 103 9.02 21.72 -4.98
N SER A 104 7.99 22.50 -4.64
CA SER A 104 7.49 22.62 -3.26
C SER A 104 6.83 21.32 -2.78
N LYS A 105 6.07 20.63 -3.65
CA LYS A 105 5.52 19.29 -3.36
C LYS A 105 6.62 18.25 -3.18
N GLU A 106 7.65 18.27 -4.04
CA GLU A 106 8.83 17.40 -3.90
C GLU A 106 9.54 17.64 -2.57
N LEU A 107 9.76 18.90 -2.20
CA LEU A 107 10.37 19.28 -0.93
C LEU A 107 9.55 18.78 0.27
N GLU A 108 8.23 18.91 0.21
CA GLU A 108 7.33 18.43 1.28
C GLU A 108 7.35 16.90 1.40
N SER A 109 7.45 16.19 0.28
CA SER A 109 7.62 14.72 0.28
C SER A 109 8.95 14.32 0.92
N LEU A 110 10.04 14.97 0.54
CA LEU A 110 11.37 14.71 1.10
C LEU A 110 11.43 15.02 2.61
N LYS A 111 10.78 16.09 3.06
CA LYS A 111 10.64 16.40 4.50
C LYS A 111 9.93 15.27 5.24
N LYS A 112 8.83 14.75 4.69
CA LYS A 112 8.11 13.62 5.28
C LYS A 112 8.99 12.37 5.35
N GLU A 113 9.72 12.07 4.27
CA GLU A 113 10.66 10.94 4.24
C GLU A 113 11.74 11.08 5.32
N LEU A 114 12.34 12.27 5.44
CA LEU A 114 13.34 12.56 6.48
C LEU A 114 12.77 12.34 7.89
N THR A 115 11.55 12.81 8.17
CA THR A 115 10.92 12.60 9.49
C THR A 115 10.67 11.13 9.81
N VAL A 116 10.42 10.29 8.80
CA VAL A 116 10.28 8.83 8.99
C VAL A 116 11.63 8.19 9.30
N VAL A 117 12.68 8.63 8.62
CA VAL A 117 14.05 8.17 8.87
C VAL A 117 14.53 8.58 10.27
N GLU A 118 14.30 9.82 10.68
CA GLU A 118 14.63 10.32 12.03
C GLU A 118 13.89 9.53 13.13
N LYS A 119 12.60 9.24 12.96
CA LYS A 119 11.83 8.39 13.89
C LYS A 119 12.41 6.97 13.96
N SER A 120 12.82 6.41 12.83
CA SER A 120 13.44 5.08 12.77
C SER A 120 14.77 5.06 13.51
N LYS A 121 15.58 6.13 13.38
CA LYS A 121 16.83 6.29 14.14
C LYS A 121 16.61 6.36 15.65
N ALA A 122 15.60 7.08 16.11
CA ALA A 122 15.25 7.13 17.53
C ALA A 122 14.88 5.73 18.06
N HIS A 123 14.08 4.97 17.29
CA HIS A 123 13.75 3.59 17.62
C HIS A 123 14.98 2.66 17.64
N TRP A 124 15.89 2.80 16.67
CA TRP A 124 17.14 2.04 16.66
C TRP A 124 18.01 2.32 17.87
N LYS A 125 18.09 3.58 18.32
CA LYS A 125 18.85 3.93 19.52
C LYS A 125 18.32 3.16 20.74
N THR A 126 17.01 3.12 20.94
CA THR A 126 16.38 2.35 22.02
C THR A 126 16.65 0.85 21.88
N GLU A 127 16.61 0.29 20.67
CA GLU A 127 16.88 -1.13 20.45
C GLU A 127 18.37 -1.47 20.67
N VAL A 128 19.28 -0.56 20.32
CA VAL A 128 20.72 -0.67 20.62
C VAL A 128 20.94 -0.68 22.12
N ASP A 129 20.34 0.27 22.84
CA ASP A 129 20.46 0.36 24.30
C ASP A 129 19.95 -0.91 24.97
N ARG A 130 18.75 -1.38 24.60
CA ARG A 130 18.18 -2.63 25.10
C ARG A 130 19.05 -3.86 24.77
N THR A 131 19.65 -3.90 23.60
CA THR A 131 20.52 -5.02 23.19
C THR A 131 21.84 -4.99 23.96
N LEU A 132 22.37 -3.78 24.22
CA LEU A 132 23.56 -3.57 25.04
C LEU A 132 23.34 -4.03 26.48
N ASP A 133 22.22 -3.63 27.09
CA ASP A 133 21.86 -4.02 28.46
C ASP A 133 21.80 -5.55 28.60
N LYS A 134 21.18 -6.24 27.63
CA LYS A 134 21.16 -7.71 27.58
C LYS A 134 22.55 -8.34 27.45
N CYS A 135 23.46 -7.70 26.70
CA CYS A 135 24.84 -8.19 26.60
C CYS A 135 25.58 -8.06 27.94
N ILE A 136 25.30 -6.99 28.70
CA ILE A 136 25.87 -6.77 30.04
C ILE A 136 25.29 -7.78 31.03
N GLU A 137 23.98 -8.01 31.04
CA GLU A 137 23.30 -8.99 31.91
C GLU A 137 23.85 -10.42 31.74
N ILE A 138 24.15 -10.82 30.51
CA ILE A 138 24.67 -12.16 30.18
C ILE A 138 26.20 -12.23 30.37
N GLY A 139 26.86 -11.12 30.66
CA GLY A 139 28.31 -11.05 30.90
C GLY A 139 29.16 -11.09 29.63
N LEU A 140 28.59 -10.74 28.47
CA LEU A 140 29.32 -10.62 27.19
C LEU A 140 30.05 -9.28 27.06
N LEU A 141 29.61 -8.25 27.79
CA LEU A 141 30.19 -6.91 27.80
C LEU A 141 30.26 -6.38 29.24
N ASP A 142 31.29 -5.59 29.54
CA ASP A 142 31.40 -4.88 30.81
C ASP A 142 30.43 -3.69 30.87
N ALA A 143 30.03 -3.28 32.08
CA ALA A 143 29.09 -2.17 32.30
C ALA A 143 29.67 -0.77 31.98
N ASP A 144 30.99 -0.66 31.80
CA ASP A 144 31.67 0.61 31.53
C ASP A 144 31.71 0.92 30.03
N ILE A 145 30.55 1.30 29.48
CA ILE A 145 30.39 1.68 28.07
C ILE A 145 29.99 3.16 27.99
N PRO A 146 30.77 4.01 27.31
CA PRO A 146 30.41 5.42 27.12
C PRO A 146 29.04 5.58 26.48
N ASP A 147 28.24 6.54 26.95
CA ASP A 147 26.89 6.84 26.42
C ASP A 147 26.92 7.60 25.09
N ILE A 148 27.62 7.03 24.11
CA ILE A 148 27.77 7.53 22.75
C ILE A 148 27.33 6.40 21.81
N LEU A 149 26.38 6.68 20.91
CA LEU A 149 25.77 5.67 20.03
C LEU A 149 26.82 4.90 19.20
N ASP A 150 27.80 5.61 18.65
CA ASP A 150 28.88 4.99 17.86
C ASP A 150 29.73 4.04 18.70
N SER A 151 30.01 4.39 19.96
CA SER A 151 30.73 3.53 20.91
C SER A 151 29.93 2.27 21.25
N LYS A 152 28.61 2.40 21.45
CA LYS A 152 27.70 1.27 21.69
C LYS A 152 27.64 0.33 20.48
N ILE A 153 27.52 0.88 19.28
CA ILE A 153 27.53 0.12 18.01
C ILE A 153 28.86 -0.62 17.83
N LEU A 154 29.99 0.02 18.15
CA LEU A 154 31.31 -0.58 18.01
C LEU A 154 31.51 -1.75 18.97
N LYS A 155 31.02 -1.64 20.21
CA LYS A 155 31.00 -2.75 21.18
C LYS A 155 30.08 -3.89 20.72
N LEU A 156 28.87 -3.61 20.26
CA LEU A 156 27.98 -4.63 19.70
C LEU A 156 28.59 -5.35 18.47
N ARG A 157 29.30 -4.62 17.59
CA ARG A 157 30.07 -5.21 16.48
C ARG A 157 31.16 -6.14 16.98
N SER A 158 31.82 -5.82 18.09
CA SER A 158 32.85 -6.69 18.68
C SER A 158 32.28 -8.03 19.15
N VAL A 159 31.06 -8.04 19.70
CA VAL A 159 30.33 -9.27 20.08
C VAL A 159 30.02 -10.13 18.85
N VAL A 160 29.57 -9.51 17.75
CA VAL A 160 29.29 -10.22 16.48
C VAL A 160 30.57 -10.75 15.83
N GLN A 161 31.70 -10.06 15.96
CA GLN A 161 32.98 -10.56 15.45
C GLN A 161 33.49 -11.74 16.31
N ALA A 162 33.39 -11.65 17.63
CA ALA A 162 33.70 -12.77 18.53
C ALA A 162 32.83 -14.01 18.25
N TYR A 163 31.57 -13.79 17.84
CA TYR A 163 30.68 -14.84 17.33
C TYR A 163 31.20 -15.48 16.04
N LYS A 164 31.53 -14.67 15.03
CA LYS A 164 32.02 -15.16 13.73
C LYS A 164 33.33 -15.93 13.84
N ASP A 165 34.19 -15.51 14.76
CA ASP A 165 35.48 -16.15 15.04
C ASP A 165 35.37 -17.43 15.88
N ARG A 166 34.16 -17.86 16.27
CA ARG A 166 33.91 -18.98 17.22
C ARG A 166 34.62 -18.83 18.57
N ARG A 167 34.89 -17.59 18.99
CA ARG A 167 35.63 -17.26 20.23
C ARG A 167 34.72 -16.91 21.41
N LEU A 168 33.41 -16.85 21.21
CA LEU A 168 32.43 -16.61 22.30
C LEU A 168 32.58 -17.60 23.46
N GLU A 169 32.98 -18.84 23.16
CA GLU A 169 33.18 -19.89 24.17
C GLU A 169 34.45 -19.68 25.02
N GLN A 170 35.40 -18.87 24.55
CA GLN A 170 36.64 -18.53 25.24
C GLN A 170 36.51 -17.31 26.15
N THR A 171 35.48 -16.48 25.95
CA THR A 171 35.17 -15.33 26.83
C THR A 171 34.51 -15.76 28.14
N LEU A 172 34.09 -17.03 28.26
CA LEU A 172 33.64 -17.63 29.52
C LEU A 172 34.87 -17.88 30.41
N VAL A 173 35.13 -16.95 31.33
CA VAL A 173 36.11 -17.15 32.40
C VAL A 173 35.64 -18.32 33.30
N GLU A 174 36.19 -19.54 33.11
CA GLU A 174 36.84 -20.35 34.18
C GLU A 174 37.26 -21.79 33.73
N PRO A 175 38.29 -22.40 34.38
CA PRO A 175 38.97 -23.67 34.00
C PRO A 175 38.14 -24.98 34.13
N LYS A 176 36.83 -24.92 34.37
CA LYS A 176 36.02 -26.08 34.77
C LYS A 176 35.61 -27.02 33.62
N ARG A 177 35.74 -26.60 32.34
CA ARG A 177 35.34 -27.41 31.18
C ARG A 177 36.22 -28.64 30.93
N LEU A 178 37.54 -28.53 31.10
CA LEU A 178 38.46 -29.66 30.92
C LEU A 178 38.23 -30.74 31.98
N HIS A 179 37.99 -30.33 33.23
CA HIS A 179 37.87 -31.27 34.35
C HIS A 179 36.53 -32.04 34.35
N ILE A 180 35.45 -31.45 33.84
CA ILE A 180 34.14 -32.15 33.72
C ILE A 180 34.17 -33.18 32.57
N ASN A 181 34.77 -32.84 31.43
CA ASN A 181 34.91 -33.79 30.31
C ASN A 181 35.79 -34.99 30.70
N GLU A 182 36.93 -34.77 31.36
CA GLU A 182 37.78 -35.87 31.85
C GLU A 182 37.06 -36.76 32.88
N ARG A 183 36.28 -36.17 33.79
CA ARG A 183 35.49 -36.92 34.78
C ARG A 183 34.35 -37.71 34.12
N PHE A 184 33.73 -37.16 33.08
CA PHE A 184 32.68 -37.84 32.32
C PHE A 184 33.24 -39.01 31.52
N ASP A 185 34.33 -38.81 30.78
CA ASP A 185 34.99 -39.88 29.99
C ASP A 185 35.46 -41.01 30.92
N ALA A 186 36.01 -40.68 32.09
CA ALA A 186 36.38 -41.67 33.10
C ALA A 186 35.17 -42.44 33.66
N ALA A 187 34.02 -41.79 33.84
CA ALA A 187 32.79 -42.45 34.28
C ALA A 187 32.19 -43.36 33.20
N VAL A 188 32.25 -42.96 31.92
CA VAL A 188 31.83 -43.78 30.77
C VAL A 188 32.71 -45.02 30.63
N ALA A 189 34.03 -44.89 30.78
CA ALA A 189 34.94 -46.03 30.74
C ALA A 189 34.64 -47.04 31.87
N LYS A 190 34.37 -46.56 33.09
CA LYS A 190 33.97 -47.41 34.23
C LYS A 190 32.63 -48.12 34.00
N GLU A 191 31.63 -47.42 33.45
CA GLU A 191 30.33 -48.02 33.13
C GLU A 191 30.48 -49.13 32.10
N THR A 192 31.25 -48.88 31.04
CA THR A 192 31.44 -49.84 29.94
C THR A 192 32.11 -51.12 30.44
N GLU A 193 33.16 -50.99 31.25
CA GLU A 193 33.85 -52.15 31.82
C GLU A 193 32.94 -52.95 32.76
N GLN A 194 32.20 -52.27 33.63
CA GLN A 194 31.26 -52.92 34.56
C GLN A 194 30.09 -53.58 33.83
N GLN A 195 29.61 -53.01 32.74
CA GLN A 195 28.55 -53.59 31.91
C GLN A 195 29.02 -54.90 31.25
N ARG A 196 30.26 -54.97 30.76
CA ARG A 196 30.82 -56.21 30.20
C ARG A 196 30.82 -57.35 31.21
N VAL A 197 31.18 -57.06 32.47
CA VAL A 197 31.15 -58.06 33.56
C VAL A 197 29.72 -58.59 33.81
N VAL A 198 28.72 -57.72 33.75
CA VAL A 198 27.30 -58.10 33.90
C VAL A 198 26.84 -58.95 32.70
N ASP A 199 27.22 -58.55 31.49
CA ASP A 199 26.85 -59.26 30.25
C ASP A 199 27.49 -60.66 30.20
N ASP A 200 28.78 -60.79 30.53
CA ASP A 200 29.50 -62.07 30.58
C ASP A 200 28.85 -63.04 31.59
N LEU A 201 28.47 -62.53 32.77
CA LEU A 201 27.75 -63.33 33.78
C LEU A 201 26.35 -63.74 33.29
N GLY A 202 25.67 -62.87 32.55
CA GLY A 202 24.38 -63.16 31.92
C GLY A 202 24.47 -64.25 30.87
N GLU A 203 25.50 -64.20 30.01
CA GLU A 203 25.77 -65.22 29.00
C GLU A 203 26.11 -66.58 29.64
N GLU A 204 26.95 -66.59 30.69
CA GLU A 204 27.28 -67.80 31.43
C GLU A 204 26.03 -68.46 32.03
N ILE A 205 25.13 -67.67 32.65
CA ILE A 205 23.86 -68.17 33.20
C ILE A 205 22.96 -68.74 32.10
N SER A 206 22.86 -68.07 30.96
CA SER A 206 22.06 -68.53 29.82
C SER A 206 22.58 -69.87 29.27
N GLY A 207 23.90 -70.00 29.12
CA GLY A 207 24.54 -71.24 28.69
C GLY A 207 24.24 -72.42 29.61
N TYR A 208 24.39 -72.24 30.93
CA TYR A 208 24.07 -73.30 31.89
C TYR A 208 22.56 -73.61 31.95
N SER A 209 21.70 -72.60 31.78
CA SER A 209 20.23 -72.79 31.77
C SER A 209 19.78 -73.57 30.54
N SER A 210 20.33 -73.26 29.36
CA SER A 210 20.06 -74.01 28.13
C SER A 210 20.53 -75.46 28.22
N LEU A 211 21.70 -75.70 28.83
CA LEU A 211 22.20 -77.05 29.06
C LEU A 211 21.29 -77.87 29.98
N ALA A 212 20.78 -77.26 31.05
CA ALA A 212 19.81 -77.89 31.95
C ALA A 212 18.48 -78.21 31.24
N GLU A 213 17.95 -77.28 30.44
CA GLU A 213 16.71 -77.49 29.68
C GLU A 213 16.88 -78.59 28.61
N ASN A 214 17.98 -78.60 27.88
CA ASN A 214 18.28 -79.64 26.90
C ASN A 214 18.41 -81.02 27.56
N GLY A 215 19.01 -81.09 28.75
CA GLY A 215 19.03 -82.31 29.56
C GLY A 215 17.62 -82.81 29.87
N GLN A 216 16.73 -81.94 30.34
CA GLN A 216 15.32 -82.30 30.63
C GLN A 216 14.57 -82.76 29.37
N ARG A 217 14.76 -82.08 28.23
CA ARG A 217 14.14 -82.47 26.95
C ARG A 217 14.62 -83.86 26.51
N PHE A 218 15.91 -84.14 26.65
CA PHE A 218 16.47 -85.46 26.34
C PHE A 218 15.85 -86.56 27.21
N VAL A 219 15.77 -86.33 28.53
CA VAL A 219 15.10 -87.27 29.46
C VAL A 219 13.64 -87.52 29.06
N LYS A 220 12.90 -86.45 28.75
CA LYS A 220 11.50 -86.56 28.31
C LYS A 220 11.36 -87.36 27.01
N ALA A 221 12.23 -87.14 26.03
CA ALA A 221 12.23 -87.88 24.77
C ALA A 221 12.53 -89.37 24.98
N VAL A 222 13.51 -89.70 25.83
CA VAL A 222 13.81 -91.10 26.17
C VAL A 222 12.64 -91.76 26.90
N ASN A 223 11.98 -91.06 27.83
CA ASN A 223 10.80 -91.58 28.53
C ASN A 223 9.60 -91.79 27.59
N GLN A 224 9.41 -90.94 26.59
CA GLN A 224 8.41 -91.16 25.54
C GLN A 224 8.73 -92.40 24.71
N GLU A 225 9.97 -92.55 24.24
CA GLU A 225 10.38 -93.72 23.45
C GLU A 225 10.25 -95.02 24.27
N ARG A 226 10.57 -94.97 25.57
CA ARG A 226 10.34 -96.07 26.51
C ARG A 226 8.87 -96.46 26.58
N ALA A 227 7.94 -95.51 26.54
CA ALA A 227 6.50 -95.76 26.54
C ALA A 227 6.00 -96.39 25.22
N HIS A 228 6.68 -96.16 24.09
CA HIS A 228 6.36 -96.82 22.81
C HIS A 228 6.84 -98.28 22.75
N VAL A 229 7.85 -98.62 23.54
CA VAL A 229 8.41 -99.99 23.66
C VAL A 229 7.55 -100.91 24.54
N VAL A 230 6.39 -100.45 25.02
CA VAL A 230 5.44 -101.23 25.86
C VAL A 230 4.98 -102.54 25.18
N GLY A 231 5.06 -102.62 23.85
CA GLY A 231 4.75 -103.84 23.10
C GLY A 231 5.78 -104.97 23.22
N LEU A 232 7.04 -104.72 23.63
CA LEU A 232 8.09 -105.76 23.65
C LEU A 232 7.79 -106.91 24.61
N ASN A 233 7.25 -106.60 25.79
CA ASN A 233 6.87 -107.61 26.78
C ASN A 233 5.68 -108.45 26.29
N TRP A 234 4.68 -107.81 25.69
CA TRP A 234 3.56 -108.50 25.06
C TRP A 234 4.01 -109.37 23.88
N LEU A 235 4.92 -108.84 23.04
CA LEU A 235 5.48 -109.56 21.91
C LEU A 235 6.16 -110.83 22.40
N LYS A 236 7.00 -110.72 23.43
CA LYS A 236 7.70 -111.84 24.07
C LYS A 236 6.74 -112.89 24.61
N GLN A 237 5.65 -112.49 25.27
CA GLN A 237 4.63 -113.41 25.79
C GLN A 237 3.78 -114.08 24.69
N SER A 238 3.58 -113.41 23.55
CA SER A 238 2.69 -113.90 22.49
C SER A 238 3.33 -114.95 21.57
N PHE A 239 4.64 -115.20 21.71
CA PHE A 239 5.38 -116.20 20.93
C PHE A 239 5.54 -117.56 21.65
N GLU A 240 4.96 -117.75 22.84
CA GLU A 240 4.97 -119.04 23.55
C GLU A 240 3.63 -119.78 23.43
N PRO A 241 3.61 -121.11 23.16
CA PRO A 241 4.73 -122.05 23.32
C PRO A 241 5.43 -122.54 22.03
N GLU A 242 4.95 -122.19 20.83
CA GLU A 242 5.39 -122.88 19.59
C GLU A 242 6.19 -121.99 18.61
N GLY A 243 6.60 -120.78 19.02
CA GLY A 243 7.46 -119.91 18.20
C GLY A 243 6.80 -119.47 16.88
N GLN A 244 5.47 -119.50 16.87
CA GLN A 244 4.63 -119.29 15.70
C GLN A 244 4.30 -117.80 15.59
N CYS A 245 4.52 -117.20 14.42
CA CYS A 245 4.30 -115.78 14.24
C CYS A 245 2.81 -115.43 14.28
N VAL A 246 2.40 -114.59 15.24
CA VAL A 246 0.99 -114.19 15.43
C VAL A 246 0.40 -113.46 14.21
N ALA A 247 1.23 -112.84 13.36
CA ALA A 247 0.76 -112.11 12.17
C ALA A 247 0.61 -112.99 10.92
N CYS A 248 1.53 -113.93 10.67
CA CYS A 248 1.57 -114.71 9.43
C CYS A 248 1.57 -116.24 9.63
N GLY A 249 1.58 -116.71 10.87
CA GLY A 249 1.48 -118.14 11.23
C GLY A 249 2.75 -118.96 11.02
N SER A 250 3.86 -118.39 10.52
CA SER A 250 5.09 -119.14 10.29
C SER A 250 5.86 -119.38 11.59
N THR A 251 6.35 -120.60 11.81
CA THR A 251 7.32 -120.91 12.87
C THR A 251 8.74 -120.58 12.40
N SER A 252 9.46 -119.73 13.13
CA SER A 252 10.87 -119.41 12.84
C SER A 252 11.66 -119.20 14.12
N GLU A 253 12.76 -119.93 14.29
CA GLU A 253 13.67 -119.79 15.45
C GLU A 253 14.36 -118.41 15.53
N SER A 254 14.45 -117.67 14.41
CA SER A 254 15.21 -116.42 14.34
C SER A 254 14.58 -115.26 15.13
N LEU A 255 13.29 -115.34 15.46
CA LEU A 255 12.54 -114.25 16.09
C LEU A 255 12.99 -113.97 17.53
N GLY A 256 13.35 -115.01 18.29
CA GLY A 256 13.77 -114.87 19.69
C GLY A 256 15.07 -114.06 19.85
N LEU A 257 16.04 -114.27 18.95
CA LEU A 257 17.33 -113.56 18.96
C LEU A 257 17.18 -112.06 18.69
N VAL A 258 16.26 -111.68 17.79
CA VAL A 258 15.99 -110.27 17.44
C VAL A 258 15.40 -109.52 18.63
N ILE A 259 14.45 -110.12 19.33
CA ILE A 259 13.81 -109.53 20.52
C ILE A 259 14.85 -109.26 21.63
N SER A 260 15.74 -110.22 21.90
CA SER A 260 16.74 -110.08 22.97
C SER A 260 17.79 -108.99 22.66
N ASN A 261 18.19 -108.85 21.38
CA ASN A 261 19.07 -107.76 20.96
C ASN A 261 18.39 -106.38 21.08
N LEU A 262 17.10 -106.30 20.74
CA LEU A 262 16.32 -105.06 20.88
C LEU A 262 16.25 -104.61 22.35
N GLU A 263 15.97 -105.54 23.27
CA GLU A 263 15.91 -105.30 24.72
C GLU A 263 17.24 -104.74 25.25
N LYS A 264 18.37 -105.32 24.84
CA LYS A 264 19.69 -104.84 25.25
C LYS A 264 19.97 -103.40 24.79
N LYS A 265 19.55 -103.03 23.58
CA LYS A 265 19.73 -101.69 23.02
C LYS A 265 18.84 -100.66 23.71
N VAL A 266 17.59 -101.01 23.98
CA VAL A 266 16.66 -100.14 24.72
C VAL A 266 17.22 -99.85 26.12
N ASN A 267 17.68 -100.87 26.85
CA ASN A 267 18.21 -100.71 28.21
C ASN A 267 19.48 -99.84 28.29
N GLN A 268 20.31 -99.80 27.25
CA GLN A 268 21.49 -98.91 27.22
C GLN A 268 21.09 -97.43 27.16
N ILE A 269 20.04 -97.09 26.41
CA ILE A 269 19.56 -95.72 26.23
C ILE A 269 18.88 -95.22 27.51
N THR A 270 18.11 -96.06 28.19
CA THR A 270 17.43 -95.69 29.45
C THR A 270 18.41 -95.30 30.55
N ARG A 271 19.55 -96.01 30.67
CA ARG A 271 20.54 -95.75 31.73
C ARG A 271 21.19 -94.36 31.62
N VAL A 272 21.31 -93.81 30.42
CA VAL A 272 21.86 -92.46 30.19
C VAL A 272 20.84 -91.39 30.61
N ALA A 273 19.55 -91.62 30.37
CA ALA A 273 18.49 -90.70 30.78
C ALA A 273 18.39 -90.59 32.31
N ASP A 274 18.46 -91.72 33.04
CA ASP A 274 18.39 -91.71 34.52
C ASP A 274 19.51 -90.86 35.16
N ILE A 275 20.71 -90.86 34.58
CA ILE A 275 21.85 -90.05 35.06
C ILE A 275 21.61 -88.55 34.83
N LEU A 276 21.00 -88.18 33.70
CA LEU A 276 20.70 -86.80 33.35
C LEU A 276 19.52 -86.24 34.16
N GLU A 277 18.57 -87.09 34.57
CA GLU A 277 17.43 -86.71 35.40
C GLU A 277 17.84 -86.35 36.84
N GLN A 278 18.94 -86.91 37.35
CA GLN A 278 19.39 -86.75 38.74
C GLN A 278 20.64 -85.85 38.91
N ASN A 279 20.82 -84.78 38.12
CA ASN A 279 22.01 -83.92 38.22
C ASN A 279 21.80 -82.55 38.93
N PRO A 280 21.89 -82.47 40.28
CA PRO A 280 21.75 -81.23 41.07
C PRO A 280 22.96 -80.27 40.97
N ALA A 281 23.96 -80.54 40.14
CA ALA A 281 25.14 -79.68 40.00
C ALA A 281 24.85 -78.39 39.21
N PHE A 282 23.95 -78.44 38.22
CA PHE A 282 23.62 -77.29 37.38
C PHE A 282 22.83 -76.23 38.13
N ASP A 283 21.83 -76.62 38.93
CA ASP A 283 20.98 -75.70 39.68
C ASP A 283 21.79 -74.90 40.73
N ASN A 284 22.72 -75.57 41.42
CA ASN A 284 23.61 -74.91 42.38
C ASN A 284 24.54 -73.90 41.70
N LYS A 285 25.09 -74.26 40.54
CA LYS A 285 25.98 -73.36 39.78
C LYS A 285 25.20 -72.13 39.27
N ILE A 286 24.02 -72.32 38.70
CA ILE A 286 23.14 -71.22 38.26
C ILE A 286 22.78 -70.30 39.43
N SER A 287 22.43 -70.85 40.59
CA SER A 287 22.12 -70.06 41.79
C SER A 287 23.31 -69.22 42.26
N THR A 288 24.53 -69.79 42.24
CA THR A 288 25.74 -69.03 42.60
C THR A 288 26.04 -67.89 41.62
N LEU A 289 25.85 -68.11 40.32
CA LEU A 289 26.06 -67.09 39.29
C LEU A 289 25.02 -65.98 39.39
N LYS A 290 23.74 -66.30 39.63
CA LYS A 290 22.68 -65.30 39.83
C LYS A 290 22.95 -64.37 41.01
N ARG A 291 23.51 -64.87 42.13
CA ARG A 291 23.92 -64.01 43.26
C ARG A 291 25.07 -63.08 42.90
N LYS A 292 26.03 -63.54 42.09
CA LYS A 292 27.14 -62.70 41.61
C LYS A 292 26.63 -61.61 40.66
N LEU A 293 25.76 -61.97 39.73
CA LEU A 293 25.12 -61.04 38.80
C LEU A 293 24.43 -59.90 39.55
N ALA A 294 23.59 -60.22 40.54
CA ALA A 294 22.88 -59.21 41.33
C ALA A 294 23.82 -58.24 42.09
N ALA A 295 25.00 -58.72 42.53
CA ALA A 295 25.99 -57.88 43.18
C ALA A 295 26.68 -56.92 42.20
N GLU A 296 27.01 -57.38 40.99
CA GLU A 296 27.64 -56.55 39.96
C GLU A 296 26.65 -55.56 39.31
N GLU A 297 25.37 -55.94 39.15
CA GLU A 297 24.30 -55.02 38.72
C GLU A 297 24.12 -53.86 39.71
N LYS A 298 24.20 -54.13 41.02
CA LYS A 298 24.13 -53.08 42.04
C LYS A 298 25.29 -52.08 41.91
N LYS A 299 26.51 -52.55 41.58
CA LYS A 299 27.65 -51.66 41.32
C LYS A 299 27.44 -50.82 40.05
N LEU A 300 26.95 -51.43 38.98
CA LEU A 300 26.61 -50.75 37.73
C LEU A 300 25.58 -49.62 37.94
N HIS A 301 24.54 -49.88 38.73
CA HIS A 301 23.56 -48.86 39.10
C HIS A 301 24.18 -47.67 39.85
N GLY A 302 25.14 -47.92 40.75
CA GLY A 302 25.88 -46.87 41.45
C GLY A 302 26.68 -45.97 40.50
N ILE A 303 27.39 -46.58 39.54
CA ILE A 303 28.18 -45.86 38.53
C ILE A 303 27.27 -45.01 37.61
N ARG A 304 26.10 -45.53 37.22
CA ARG A 304 25.12 -44.79 36.42
C ARG A 304 24.54 -43.58 37.14
N ALA A 305 24.30 -43.70 38.45
CA ALA A 305 23.83 -42.58 39.26
C ALA A 305 24.89 -41.46 39.35
N GLU A 306 26.17 -41.82 39.50
CA GLU A 306 27.29 -40.87 39.50
C GLU A 306 27.42 -40.15 38.14
N LYS A 307 27.33 -40.87 37.03
CA LYS A 307 27.33 -40.30 35.66
C LYS A 307 26.19 -39.30 35.45
N ASN A 308 24.98 -39.64 35.88
CA ASN A 308 23.81 -38.78 35.70
C ASN A 308 23.88 -37.50 36.56
N ALA A 309 24.52 -37.56 37.73
CA ALA A 309 24.77 -36.37 38.55
C ALA A 309 25.74 -35.39 37.86
N ILE A 310 26.77 -35.90 37.16
CA ILE A 310 27.70 -35.07 36.37
C ILE A 310 26.97 -34.41 35.19
N LEU A 311 26.06 -35.12 34.52
CA LEU A 311 25.27 -34.58 33.40
C LEU A 311 24.29 -33.47 33.82
N ALA A 312 23.68 -33.57 35.01
CA ALA A 312 22.80 -32.53 35.54
C ALA A 312 23.53 -31.20 35.82
N GLU A 313 24.86 -31.24 35.98
CA GLU A 313 25.72 -30.06 36.14
C GLU A 313 26.01 -29.35 34.79
N ASP A 314 25.90 -30.06 33.65
CA ASP A 314 26.15 -29.56 32.27
C ASP A 314 24.91 -28.92 31.61
N GLU A 315 23.68 -29.32 31.98
CA GLU A 315 22.44 -28.84 31.36
C GLU A 315 22.17 -27.33 31.60
N LYS A 316 22.58 -26.78 32.76
CA LYS A 316 22.50 -25.34 33.05
C LYS A 316 23.45 -24.51 32.17
N LEU A 317 24.56 -25.08 31.73
CA LEU A 317 25.54 -24.42 30.85
C LEU A 317 25.09 -24.38 29.38
N ARG A 318 24.37 -25.42 28.90
CA ARG A 318 23.83 -25.43 27.53
C ARG A 318 22.77 -24.35 27.28
N ASN A 319 21.92 -24.06 28.26
CA ASN A 319 20.89 -23.01 28.13
C ASN A 319 21.51 -21.60 27.98
N ALA A 320 22.57 -21.30 28.73
CA ALA A 320 23.30 -20.02 28.61
C ALA A 320 23.97 -19.85 27.22
N VAL A 321 24.51 -20.93 26.66
CA VAL A 321 25.14 -20.91 25.32
C VAL A 321 24.09 -20.69 24.21
N GLY A 322 22.91 -21.29 24.32
CA GLY A 322 21.80 -21.07 23.38
C GLY A 322 21.31 -19.61 23.36
N GLU A 323 21.21 -18.98 24.53
CA GLU A 323 20.84 -17.57 24.67
C GLU A 323 21.88 -16.63 24.05
N ILE A 324 23.18 -16.93 24.21
CA ILE A 324 24.28 -16.17 23.59
C ILE A 324 24.19 -16.21 22.06
N TYR A 325 23.92 -17.38 21.47
CA TYR A 325 23.79 -17.53 20.02
C TYR A 325 22.56 -16.79 19.46
N TYR A 326 21.43 -16.84 20.16
CA TYR A 326 20.23 -16.07 19.81
C TYR A 326 20.48 -14.56 19.90
N LEU A 327 21.17 -14.11 20.94
CA LEU A 327 21.51 -12.71 21.14
C LEU A 327 22.47 -12.21 20.04
N ALA A 328 23.49 -12.99 19.66
CA ALA A 328 24.40 -12.64 18.55
C ALA A 328 23.68 -12.48 17.19
N GLY A 329 22.67 -13.31 16.94
CA GLY A 329 21.77 -13.17 15.79
C GLY A 329 20.96 -11.87 15.83
N THR A 330 20.39 -11.56 16.99
CA THR A 330 19.62 -10.33 17.23
C THR A 330 20.50 -9.08 17.04
N ILE A 331 21.73 -9.08 17.58
CA ILE A 331 22.69 -7.97 17.41
C ILE A 331 23.01 -7.76 15.93
N SER A 332 23.22 -8.85 15.17
CA SER A 332 23.50 -8.75 13.73
C SER A 332 22.33 -8.13 12.96
N GLU A 333 21.08 -8.43 13.35
CA GLU A 333 19.88 -7.83 12.75
C GLU A 333 19.78 -6.33 13.06
N VAL A 334 19.98 -5.94 14.32
CA VAL A 334 19.96 -4.54 14.77
C VAL A 334 21.03 -3.71 14.04
N LEU A 335 22.27 -4.24 13.93
CA LEU A 335 23.36 -3.57 13.23
C LEU A 335 23.10 -3.42 11.72
N LYS A 336 22.39 -4.37 11.09
CA LYS A 336 22.00 -4.28 9.67
C LYS A 336 20.98 -3.16 9.43
N LYS A 337 20.06 -2.92 10.37
CA LYS A 337 19.06 -1.84 10.29
C LYS A 337 19.71 -0.45 10.42
N ILE A 338 20.72 -0.32 11.27
CA ILE A 338 21.43 0.95 11.51
C ILE A 338 22.30 1.39 10.33
N GLY A 339 22.77 0.46 9.49
CA GLY A 339 23.65 0.74 8.34
C GLY A 339 23.04 1.55 7.19
N GLN A 340 21.80 2.05 7.31
CA GLN A 340 21.11 2.84 6.28
C GLN A 340 21.41 4.35 6.34
N THR A 341 22.41 4.80 7.09
CA THR A 341 22.77 6.22 7.30
C THR A 341 23.08 7.01 6.02
N SER A 342 23.43 6.35 4.91
CA SER A 342 23.66 7.00 3.62
C SER A 342 22.39 7.56 2.98
N ALA A 343 21.20 7.12 3.41
CA ALA A 343 19.93 7.62 2.90
C ALA A 343 19.64 9.07 3.35
N ASP A 344 20.00 9.43 4.58
CA ASP A 344 19.80 10.78 5.12
C ASP A 344 20.59 11.84 4.36
N GLU A 345 21.86 11.56 4.05
CA GLU A 345 22.71 12.50 3.32
C GLU A 345 22.17 12.73 1.91
N ALA A 346 21.71 11.66 1.23
CA ALA A 346 21.10 11.75 -0.08
C ALA A 346 19.79 12.56 -0.08
N ILE A 347 18.90 12.32 0.89
CA ILE A 347 17.65 13.10 1.06
C ILE A 347 17.97 14.56 1.36
N THR A 348 18.92 14.82 2.25
CA THR A 348 19.31 16.18 2.65
C THR A 348 19.92 16.97 1.49
N GLU A 349 20.82 16.36 0.70
CA GLU A 349 21.38 16.98 -0.50
C GLU A 349 20.30 17.25 -1.55
N ARG A 350 19.36 16.31 -1.75
CA ARG A 350 18.23 16.54 -2.64
C ARG A 350 17.36 17.69 -2.18
N MET A 351 17.07 17.80 -0.88
CA MET A 351 16.33 18.92 -0.30
C MET A 351 17.02 20.25 -0.53
N LYS A 352 18.36 20.33 -0.38
CA LYS A 352 19.12 21.55 -0.69
C LYS A 352 18.98 21.94 -2.16
N ALA A 353 19.12 20.99 -3.08
CA ALA A 353 18.99 21.24 -4.51
C ALA A 353 17.57 21.73 -4.90
N VAL A 354 16.53 21.09 -4.36
CA VAL A 354 15.13 21.48 -4.60
C VAL A 354 14.84 22.87 -4.01
N THR A 355 15.37 23.17 -2.81
CA THR A 355 15.23 24.48 -2.17
C THR A 355 15.89 25.58 -3.00
N ALA A 356 17.09 25.34 -3.54
CA ALA A 356 17.77 26.29 -4.42
C ALA A 356 16.98 26.53 -5.71
N LYS A 357 16.36 25.48 -6.29
CA LYS A 357 15.49 25.59 -7.46
C LYS A 357 14.26 26.47 -7.17
N ILE A 358 13.61 26.31 -6.01
CA ILE A 358 12.48 27.16 -5.59
C ILE A 358 12.92 28.62 -5.50
N GLN A 359 14.05 28.90 -4.85
CA GLN A 359 14.58 30.26 -4.69
C GLN A 359 14.89 30.94 -6.04
N ASP A 360 15.44 30.20 -7.00
CA ASP A 360 15.71 30.72 -8.34
C ASP A 360 14.41 31.06 -9.10
N LEU A 361 13.40 30.19 -9.01
CA LEU A 361 12.08 30.44 -9.60
C LEU A 361 11.38 31.64 -8.97
N ASP A 362 11.41 31.77 -7.64
CA ASP A 362 10.89 32.94 -6.92
C ASP A 362 11.61 34.23 -7.33
N ARG A 363 12.92 34.16 -7.60
CA ARG A 363 13.69 35.29 -8.12
C ARG A 363 13.30 35.66 -9.55
N LEU A 364 13.07 34.68 -10.42
CA LEU A 364 12.61 34.92 -11.79
C LEU A 364 11.21 35.55 -11.80
N MET A 365 10.32 35.09 -10.92
CA MET A 365 8.98 35.64 -10.78
C MET A 365 8.96 37.04 -10.15
N SER A 366 9.78 37.31 -9.14
CA SER A 366 9.82 38.64 -8.49
C SER A 366 10.37 39.74 -9.39
N ARG A 367 11.09 39.40 -10.47
CA ARG A 367 11.50 40.35 -11.52
C ARG A 367 10.35 40.81 -12.41
N THR A 368 9.21 40.12 -12.38
CA THR A 368 8.04 40.54 -13.14
C THR A 368 7.29 41.62 -12.38
N ASN A 369 6.77 42.62 -13.11
CA ASN A 369 5.97 43.68 -12.50
C ASN A 369 4.50 43.27 -12.30
N ARG A 370 4.29 42.07 -11.71
CA ARG A 370 2.96 41.47 -11.56
C ARG A 370 2.02 42.36 -10.77
N GLN A 371 2.48 42.92 -9.65
CA GLN A 371 1.62 43.70 -8.75
C GLN A 371 1.13 45.01 -9.39
N ASP A 372 2.02 45.76 -10.05
CA ASP A 372 1.61 47.00 -10.71
C ASP A 372 0.68 46.70 -11.90
N ARG A 373 0.96 45.63 -12.66
CA ARG A 373 0.05 45.17 -13.72
C ARG A 373 -1.29 44.74 -13.19
N GLU A 374 -1.32 44.02 -12.08
CA GLU A 374 -2.55 43.56 -11.45
C GLU A 374 -3.42 44.76 -11.04
N GLN A 375 -2.83 45.80 -10.45
CA GLN A 375 -3.53 47.04 -10.12
C GLN A 375 -4.06 47.78 -11.36
N LEU A 376 -3.25 47.90 -12.41
CA LEU A 376 -3.65 48.55 -13.66
C LEU A 376 -4.83 47.83 -14.32
N VAL A 377 -4.76 46.51 -14.40
CA VAL A 377 -5.82 45.67 -14.97
C VAL A 377 -7.08 45.74 -14.13
N ASP A 378 -6.96 45.66 -12.80
CA ASP A 378 -8.10 45.79 -11.87
C ASP A 378 -8.83 47.11 -12.04
N GLN A 379 -8.08 48.21 -12.10
CA GLN A 379 -8.65 49.53 -12.31
C GLN A 379 -9.36 49.60 -13.66
N LYS A 380 -8.69 49.20 -14.74
CA LYS A 380 -9.20 49.33 -16.10
C LYS A 380 -10.46 48.48 -16.34
N VAL A 381 -10.43 47.22 -15.89
CA VAL A 381 -11.60 46.33 -15.97
C VAL A 381 -12.72 46.86 -15.08
N GLY A 382 -12.42 47.31 -13.86
CA GLY A 382 -13.42 47.91 -12.95
C GLY A 382 -14.15 49.10 -13.58
N GLU A 383 -13.41 50.06 -14.15
CA GLU A 383 -13.96 51.23 -14.84
C GLU A 383 -14.88 50.84 -16.02
N LEU A 384 -14.49 49.82 -16.79
CA LEU A 384 -15.32 49.34 -17.91
C LEU A 384 -16.59 48.64 -17.43
N ILE A 385 -16.51 47.85 -16.36
CA ILE A 385 -17.69 47.21 -15.75
C ILE A 385 -18.64 48.28 -15.20
N GLU A 386 -18.11 49.29 -14.51
CA GLU A 386 -18.88 50.41 -13.98
C GLU A 386 -19.58 51.19 -15.11
N HIS A 387 -18.88 51.48 -16.22
CA HIS A 387 -19.49 52.11 -17.39
C HIS A 387 -20.72 51.35 -17.90
N TYR A 388 -20.61 50.03 -18.08
CA TYR A 388 -21.74 49.22 -18.55
C TYR A 388 -22.86 49.10 -17.51
N ALA A 389 -22.51 49.03 -16.22
CA ALA A 389 -23.48 49.04 -15.13
C ALA A 389 -24.29 50.35 -15.10
N ASP A 390 -23.62 51.50 -15.27
CA ASP A 390 -24.24 52.81 -15.37
C ASP A 390 -25.11 52.95 -16.63
N THR A 391 -24.72 52.30 -17.73
CA THR A 391 -25.50 52.29 -18.98
C THR A 391 -26.86 51.59 -18.81
N PHE A 392 -26.94 50.58 -17.94
CA PHE A 392 -28.22 49.99 -17.54
C PHE A 392 -29.11 50.97 -16.78
N GLY A 393 -28.53 51.97 -16.11
CA GLY A 393 -29.21 53.17 -15.60
C GLY A 393 -29.83 53.05 -14.22
N ASN A 394 -29.95 51.84 -13.65
CA ASN A 394 -30.61 51.59 -12.34
C ASN A 394 -30.17 50.25 -11.68
N LEU A 395 -28.89 49.86 -11.80
CA LEU A 395 -28.43 48.68 -11.05
C LEU A 395 -28.21 49.05 -9.59
N GLU A 396 -28.80 48.27 -8.68
CA GLU A 396 -28.63 48.43 -7.25
C GLU A 396 -27.19 48.05 -6.88
N GLY A 397 -26.40 49.01 -6.41
CA GLY A 397 -25.02 48.81 -5.96
C GLY A 397 -24.83 49.26 -4.51
N ALA A 398 -23.69 48.90 -3.94
CA ALA A 398 -23.29 49.47 -2.66
C ALA A 398 -22.94 50.96 -2.82
N THR A 399 -23.52 51.83 -1.98
CA THR A 399 -23.26 53.28 -2.02
C THR A 399 -21.77 53.57 -1.83
N ASN A 400 -21.23 54.53 -2.60
CA ASN A 400 -19.81 54.93 -2.55
C ASN A 400 -18.84 53.75 -2.65
N SER A 401 -19.05 52.87 -3.62
CA SER A 401 -18.18 51.71 -3.83
C SER A 401 -17.51 51.75 -5.19
N VAL A 402 -16.33 51.11 -5.29
CA VAL A 402 -15.61 50.89 -6.55
C VAL A 402 -15.82 49.43 -6.97
N LEU A 403 -16.33 49.24 -8.18
CA LEU A 403 -16.53 47.91 -8.76
C LEU A 403 -15.20 47.26 -9.10
N LYS A 404 -15.03 46.00 -8.68
CA LYS A 404 -13.88 45.17 -9.02
C LYS A 404 -14.30 43.76 -9.38
N LEU A 405 -13.55 43.17 -10.31
CA LEU A 405 -13.62 41.74 -10.59
C LEU A 405 -12.72 40.99 -9.61
N ASP A 406 -13.30 40.30 -8.63
CA ASP A 406 -12.52 39.47 -7.73
C ASP A 406 -12.10 38.17 -8.42
N ARG A 407 -10.81 38.03 -8.73
CA ARG A 407 -10.26 36.84 -9.41
C ARG A 407 -10.26 35.57 -8.58
N LYS A 408 -10.35 35.68 -7.25
CA LYS A 408 -10.33 34.52 -6.34
C LYS A 408 -11.73 33.97 -6.13
N GLU A 409 -12.69 34.85 -5.90
CA GLU A 409 -14.10 34.49 -5.77
C GLU A 409 -14.84 34.40 -7.12
N LEU A 410 -14.20 34.86 -8.20
CA LEU A 410 -14.74 34.86 -9.56
C LEU A 410 -16.10 35.55 -9.64
N THR A 411 -16.23 36.70 -8.99
CA THR A 411 -17.46 37.50 -8.91
C THR A 411 -17.14 39.00 -8.94
N ILE A 412 -18.18 39.83 -8.97
CA ILE A 412 -18.05 41.27 -8.73
C ILE A 412 -18.01 41.54 -7.23
N ARG A 413 -17.11 42.45 -6.86
CA ARG A 413 -16.93 42.97 -5.51
C ARG A 413 -17.06 44.49 -5.51
N PHE A 414 -17.77 45.02 -4.52
CA PHE A 414 -17.99 46.43 -4.30
C PHE A 414 -17.06 46.91 -3.18
N ASP A 415 -15.91 47.50 -3.52
CA ASP A 415 -14.95 48.00 -2.53
C ASP A 415 -15.45 49.32 -1.94
N LYS A 416 -15.68 49.34 -0.62
CA LYS A 416 -16.11 50.51 0.16
C LYS A 416 -14.92 51.12 0.91
N ASP A 417 -15.18 52.25 1.57
CA ASP A 417 -14.25 52.86 2.52
C ASP A 417 -13.80 51.90 3.63
N PHE A 418 -12.66 52.21 4.25
CA PHE A 418 -12.10 51.44 5.38
C PHE A 418 -11.85 49.95 5.11
N LYS A 419 -11.59 49.58 3.84
CA LYS A 419 -11.35 48.20 3.38
C LYS A 419 -12.53 47.25 3.62
N GLN A 420 -13.74 47.78 3.71
CA GLN A 420 -14.95 46.97 3.66
C GLN A 420 -15.30 46.66 2.21
N PHE A 421 -15.96 45.55 1.97
CA PHE A 421 -16.47 45.20 0.65
C PHE A 421 -17.71 44.33 0.78
N ASP A 422 -18.59 44.43 -0.21
CA ASP A 422 -19.67 43.47 -0.42
C ASP A 422 -19.43 42.72 -1.72
N TYR A 423 -19.96 41.50 -1.82
CA TYR A 423 -20.02 40.76 -3.07
C TYR A 423 -21.38 40.88 -3.74
N LEU A 424 -21.44 40.57 -5.04
CA LEU A 424 -22.68 40.64 -5.82
C LEU A 424 -23.85 39.83 -5.24
N TRP A 425 -23.59 38.66 -4.65
CA TRP A 425 -24.65 37.86 -4.00
C TRP A 425 -25.25 38.54 -2.76
N GLU A 426 -24.60 39.55 -2.19
CA GLU A 426 -25.07 40.31 -1.02
C GLU A 426 -25.91 41.51 -1.43
N VAL A 427 -25.93 41.86 -2.72
CA VAL A 427 -26.55 43.09 -3.24
C VAL A 427 -27.57 42.80 -4.35
N GLY A 428 -28.84 43.15 -4.08
CA GLY A 428 -29.90 43.25 -5.09
C GLY A 428 -30.68 41.96 -5.38
N SER A 429 -31.26 41.90 -6.59
CA SER A 429 -32.21 40.89 -7.06
C SER A 429 -31.75 40.21 -8.36
N GLY A 430 -32.55 39.27 -8.90
CA GLY A 430 -32.25 38.59 -10.17
C GLY A 430 -31.93 39.53 -11.34
N ALA A 431 -32.68 40.62 -11.48
CA ALA A 431 -32.43 41.64 -12.50
C ALA A 431 -31.09 42.37 -12.27
N ASN A 432 -30.73 42.59 -11.00
CA ASN A 432 -29.47 43.22 -10.62
C ASN A 432 -28.28 42.32 -10.99
N TRP A 433 -28.35 41.04 -10.59
CA TRP A 433 -27.33 40.04 -10.93
C TRP A 433 -27.15 39.94 -12.44
N MET A 434 -28.25 39.93 -13.21
CA MET A 434 -28.20 39.92 -14.68
C MET A 434 -27.51 41.14 -15.27
N GLY A 435 -27.86 42.34 -14.82
CA GLY A 435 -27.22 43.57 -15.29
C GLY A 435 -25.72 43.57 -15.02
N TYR A 436 -25.31 43.18 -13.81
CA TYR A 436 -23.89 43.08 -13.44
C TYR A 436 -23.15 41.97 -14.17
N HIS A 437 -23.80 40.83 -14.46
CA HIS A 437 -23.19 39.77 -15.26
C HIS A 437 -22.91 40.24 -16.68
N ILE A 438 -23.90 40.88 -17.32
CA ILE A 438 -23.70 41.43 -18.66
C ILE A 438 -22.62 42.53 -18.62
N ALA A 439 -22.68 43.45 -17.66
CA ALA A 439 -21.67 44.51 -17.51
C ALA A 439 -20.25 43.94 -17.30
N ALA A 440 -20.10 42.92 -16.46
CA ALA A 440 -18.83 42.22 -16.25
C ALA A 440 -18.24 41.67 -17.54
N PHE A 441 -19.04 40.91 -18.29
CA PHE A 441 -18.58 40.28 -19.52
C PHE A 441 -18.29 41.34 -20.60
N LEU A 442 -19.13 42.34 -20.77
CA LEU A 442 -18.86 43.41 -21.74
C LEU A 442 -17.59 44.20 -21.38
N GLY A 443 -17.37 44.50 -20.09
CA GLY A 443 -16.16 45.18 -19.63
C GLY A 443 -14.89 44.36 -19.86
N ILE A 444 -14.92 43.06 -19.57
CA ILE A 444 -13.81 42.15 -19.87
C ILE A 444 -13.55 42.07 -21.38
N HIS A 445 -14.59 41.94 -22.19
CA HIS A 445 -14.46 41.82 -23.65
C HIS A 445 -13.94 43.12 -24.29
N GLU A 446 -14.42 44.27 -23.84
CA GLU A 446 -13.88 45.56 -24.29
C GLU A 446 -12.41 45.69 -23.95
N TYR A 447 -12.02 45.38 -22.70
CA TYR A 447 -10.63 45.37 -22.27
C TYR A 447 -9.76 44.49 -23.17
N LEU A 448 -10.16 43.24 -23.42
CA LEU A 448 -9.40 42.30 -24.25
C LEU A 448 -9.28 42.74 -25.72
N LEU A 449 -10.21 43.56 -26.21
CA LEU A 449 -10.23 44.06 -27.59
C LEU A 449 -9.52 45.40 -27.77
N GLU A 450 -9.00 46.01 -26.71
CA GLU A 450 -8.15 47.20 -26.80
C GLU A 450 -6.88 46.91 -27.62
N GLU A 451 -6.36 47.93 -28.33
CA GLU A 451 -5.22 47.77 -29.25
C GLU A 451 -3.97 47.20 -28.56
N GLU A 452 -3.75 47.59 -27.30
CA GLU A 452 -2.64 47.12 -26.45
C GLU A 452 -2.77 45.65 -26.07
N ASN A 453 -4.01 45.15 -26.01
CA ASN A 453 -4.36 43.80 -25.56
C ASN A 453 -4.53 42.80 -26.69
N GLN A 454 -4.28 43.21 -27.94
CA GLN A 454 -4.32 42.35 -29.14
C GLN A 454 -3.34 41.17 -29.12
N HIS A 455 -2.49 41.03 -28.10
CA HIS A 455 -1.60 39.88 -27.89
C HIS A 455 -2.22 38.79 -26.98
N LEU A 456 -3.30 39.11 -26.26
CA LEU A 456 -4.02 38.22 -25.35
C LEU A 456 -4.91 37.21 -26.09
N PRO A 457 -5.44 36.17 -25.42
CA PRO A 457 -6.36 35.22 -26.05
C PRO A 457 -7.55 35.92 -26.74
N PRO A 458 -7.86 35.55 -28.00
CA PRO A 458 -8.93 36.19 -28.76
C PRO A 458 -10.29 35.69 -28.26
N LEU A 459 -10.88 36.44 -27.33
CA LEU A 459 -12.23 36.23 -26.81
C LEU A 459 -13.16 37.27 -27.42
N SER A 460 -13.30 37.29 -28.74
CA SER A 460 -14.03 38.36 -29.46
C SER A 460 -15.52 38.04 -29.67
N PHE A 461 -16.09 37.12 -28.89
CA PHE A 461 -17.50 36.78 -28.99
C PHE A 461 -18.13 36.46 -27.64
N LEU A 462 -19.42 36.76 -27.49
CA LEU A 462 -20.20 36.49 -26.29
C LEU A 462 -21.53 35.85 -26.69
N VAL A 463 -21.90 34.76 -26.03
CA VAL A 463 -23.19 34.08 -26.19
C VAL A 463 -23.98 34.24 -24.91
N ILE A 464 -25.17 34.83 -25.02
CA ILE A 464 -26.06 35.11 -23.89
C ILE A 464 -27.38 34.38 -24.14
N ASP A 465 -27.81 33.59 -23.17
CA ASP A 465 -28.99 32.75 -23.27
C ASP A 465 -30.09 33.22 -22.31
N GLN A 466 -31.21 33.65 -22.89
CA GLN A 466 -32.40 34.19 -22.23
C GLN A 466 -32.13 35.25 -21.16
N PRO A 467 -31.42 36.36 -21.46
CA PRO A 467 -31.18 37.42 -20.48
C PRO A 467 -32.48 38.05 -19.95
N SER A 468 -33.59 38.04 -20.70
CA SER A 468 -34.86 38.63 -20.23
C SER A 468 -35.65 37.76 -19.24
N GLN A 469 -35.18 36.55 -18.92
CA GLN A 469 -35.91 35.60 -18.05
C GLN A 469 -36.23 36.16 -16.66
N VAL A 470 -35.43 37.13 -16.17
CA VAL A 470 -35.63 37.76 -14.86
C VAL A 470 -36.90 38.60 -14.82
N TYR A 471 -37.32 39.12 -15.97
CA TYR A 471 -38.57 39.85 -16.14
C TYR A 471 -39.69 38.92 -16.61
N PHE A 472 -39.35 37.97 -17.49
CA PHE A 472 -40.28 37.04 -18.11
C PHE A 472 -39.82 35.58 -17.93
N PRO A 473 -40.04 34.98 -16.75
CA PRO A 473 -39.63 33.61 -16.50
C PRO A 473 -40.46 32.63 -17.32
N SER A 474 -39.81 31.60 -17.86
CA SER A 474 -40.47 30.51 -18.58
C SER A 474 -41.18 29.57 -17.59
N SER A 475 -42.39 29.13 -17.93
CA SER A 475 -43.13 28.14 -17.14
C SER A 475 -42.55 26.72 -17.28
N ASP A 476 -42.93 25.80 -16.40
CA ASP A 476 -42.52 24.37 -16.46
C ASP A 476 -42.89 23.68 -17.79
N GLN A 477 -43.84 24.25 -18.55
CA GLN A 477 -44.27 23.77 -19.86
C GLN A 477 -43.55 24.47 -21.03
N GLY A 478 -42.58 25.34 -20.74
CA GLY A 478 -41.79 26.08 -21.73
C GLY A 478 -42.50 27.29 -22.34
N ALA A 479 -43.69 27.65 -21.88
CA ALA A 479 -44.39 28.86 -22.33
C ALA A 479 -43.80 30.10 -21.65
N ASN A 480 -43.51 31.14 -22.43
CA ASN A 480 -43.01 32.43 -21.96
C ASN A 480 -44.06 33.53 -22.18
N ALA A 481 -44.18 34.49 -21.25
CA ALA A 481 -45.12 35.61 -21.42
C ALA A 481 -44.79 36.50 -22.63
N LEU A 482 -43.53 36.50 -23.11
CA LEU A 482 -43.13 37.15 -24.35
C LEU A 482 -43.68 36.47 -25.62
N ASP A 483 -44.20 35.24 -25.51
CA ASP A 483 -44.88 34.55 -26.63
C ASP A 483 -46.32 35.08 -26.84
N SER A 484 -46.84 35.89 -25.90
CA SER A 484 -48.17 36.50 -25.97
C SER A 484 -48.19 37.85 -26.72
N ASP A 485 -49.37 38.35 -27.06
CA ASP A 485 -49.52 39.61 -27.82
C ASP A 485 -48.86 40.80 -27.09
N ILE A 486 -48.05 41.58 -27.79
CA ILE A 486 -47.31 42.70 -27.19
C ILE A 486 -48.24 43.82 -26.70
N ALA A 487 -49.46 43.93 -27.25
CA ALA A 487 -50.45 44.90 -26.79
C ALA A 487 -50.85 44.65 -25.33
N THR A 488 -51.06 43.39 -24.93
CA THR A 488 -51.45 43.05 -23.55
C THR A 488 -50.28 43.24 -22.58
N LEU A 489 -49.05 42.95 -23.03
CA LEU A 489 -47.83 43.18 -22.26
C LEU A 489 -47.59 44.67 -21.99
N ARG A 490 -47.89 45.55 -22.95
CA ARG A 490 -47.77 47.02 -22.79
C ARG A 490 -48.77 47.62 -21.82
N GLU A 491 -49.87 46.94 -21.52
CA GLU A 491 -50.84 47.43 -20.53
C GLU A 491 -50.44 47.05 -19.10
N HIS A 492 -49.77 45.92 -18.91
CA HIS A 492 -49.57 45.32 -17.58
C HIS A 492 -48.10 45.15 -17.16
N ARG A 493 -47.14 45.27 -18.10
CA ARG A 493 -45.71 44.95 -17.88
C ARG A 493 -44.77 45.92 -18.62
N THR A 494 -45.12 47.19 -18.64
CA THR A 494 -44.35 48.22 -19.35
C THR A 494 -42.92 48.36 -18.83
N GLU A 495 -42.72 48.31 -17.52
CA GLU A 495 -41.39 48.41 -16.89
C GLU A 495 -40.49 47.23 -17.30
N ASP A 496 -41.02 46.01 -17.29
CA ASP A 496 -40.34 44.79 -17.74
C ASP A 496 -39.93 44.86 -19.23
N LEU A 497 -40.80 45.44 -20.09
CA LEU A 497 -40.49 45.65 -21.51
C LEU A 497 -39.39 46.70 -21.71
N ILE A 498 -39.42 47.79 -20.94
CA ILE A 498 -38.36 48.83 -20.98
C ILE A 498 -37.03 48.23 -20.51
N ALA A 499 -37.03 47.46 -19.43
CA ALA A 499 -35.84 46.82 -18.91
C ALA A 499 -35.29 45.76 -19.88
N THR A 500 -36.16 44.99 -20.54
CA THR A 500 -35.74 44.05 -21.58
C THR A 500 -35.14 44.77 -22.79
N ARG A 501 -35.74 45.89 -23.22
CA ARG A 501 -35.17 46.72 -24.28
C ARG A 501 -33.80 47.27 -23.90
N ARG A 502 -33.62 47.69 -22.65
CA ARG A 502 -32.35 48.22 -22.12
C ARG A 502 -31.20 47.22 -22.28
N ILE A 503 -31.45 45.92 -22.10
CA ILE A 503 -30.45 44.87 -22.34
C ILE A 503 -29.86 45.02 -23.74
N PHE A 504 -30.71 45.06 -24.77
CA PHE A 504 -30.24 45.18 -26.16
C PHE A 504 -29.56 46.52 -26.44
N GLU A 505 -29.97 47.61 -25.80
CA GLU A 505 -29.33 48.92 -25.93
C GLU A 505 -27.88 48.89 -25.39
N VAL A 506 -27.67 48.28 -24.22
CA VAL A 506 -26.34 48.08 -23.64
C VAL A 506 -25.46 47.19 -24.53
N LEU A 507 -26.01 46.08 -25.05
CA LEU A 507 -25.27 45.21 -25.97
C LEU A 507 -24.88 45.94 -27.27
N GLY A 508 -25.80 46.74 -27.83
CA GLY A 508 -25.54 47.56 -29.01
C GLY A 508 -24.46 48.62 -28.76
N GLU A 509 -24.44 49.21 -27.58
CA GLU A 509 -23.37 50.11 -27.16
C GLU A 509 -22.01 49.42 -27.11
N ALA A 510 -21.93 48.21 -26.55
CA ALA A 510 -20.68 47.47 -26.49
C ALA A 510 -20.11 47.14 -27.88
N ILE A 511 -20.96 46.76 -28.84
CA ILE A 511 -20.54 46.54 -30.23
C ILE A 511 -19.98 47.84 -30.83
N LYS A 512 -20.62 48.98 -30.56
CA LYS A 512 -20.14 50.29 -31.01
C LYS A 512 -18.79 50.65 -30.40
N ARG A 513 -18.62 50.50 -29.08
CA ARG A 513 -17.38 50.83 -28.35
C ARG A 513 -16.20 49.97 -28.79
N THR A 514 -16.46 48.69 -29.04
CA THR A 514 -15.46 47.74 -29.55
C THR A 514 -15.20 47.88 -31.05
N LYS A 515 -15.73 48.92 -31.72
CA LYS A 515 -15.58 49.17 -33.17
C LYS A 515 -16.03 47.96 -34.01
N ALA A 516 -17.08 47.27 -33.57
CA ALA A 516 -17.60 46.03 -34.17
C ALA A 516 -16.61 44.85 -34.21
N ASN A 517 -15.58 44.85 -33.35
CA ASN A 517 -14.70 43.70 -33.16
C ASN A 517 -15.28 42.64 -32.20
N LEU A 518 -16.32 42.99 -31.42
CA LEU A 518 -17.06 42.06 -30.57
C LEU A 518 -18.30 41.53 -31.30
N GLN A 519 -18.46 40.20 -31.32
CA GLN A 519 -19.68 39.54 -31.77
C GLN A 519 -20.53 39.10 -30.57
N ILE A 520 -21.80 39.51 -30.52
CA ILE A 520 -22.73 39.08 -29.47
C ILE A 520 -23.84 38.23 -30.11
N ILE A 521 -24.07 37.04 -29.55
CA ILE A 521 -25.12 36.11 -29.96
C ILE A 521 -26.10 36.00 -28.80
N VAL A 522 -27.36 36.38 -29.02
CA VAL A 522 -28.39 36.34 -28.00
C VAL A 522 -29.46 35.32 -28.40
N LEU A 523 -29.75 34.37 -27.52
CA LEU A 523 -30.88 33.45 -27.64
C LEU A 523 -32.02 33.98 -26.78
N GLU A 524 -33.16 34.36 -27.39
CA GLU A 524 -34.19 35.11 -26.68
C GLU A 524 -35.59 34.93 -27.30
N HIS A 525 -36.63 35.01 -26.46
CA HIS A 525 -38.04 35.01 -26.86
C HIS A 525 -38.55 36.40 -27.23
N ALA A 526 -37.86 37.46 -26.82
CA ALA A 526 -38.20 38.85 -27.11
C ALA A 526 -38.39 39.09 -28.62
N GLY A 527 -39.62 39.41 -29.00
CA GLY A 527 -40.00 39.69 -30.37
C GLY A 527 -39.34 40.95 -30.94
N LYS A 528 -39.40 41.08 -32.28
CA LYS A 528 -38.81 42.21 -33.02
C LYS A 528 -39.23 43.57 -32.51
N ASP A 529 -40.44 43.70 -31.99
CA ASP A 529 -40.97 44.96 -31.48
C ASP A 529 -40.20 45.52 -30.27
N ILE A 530 -39.45 44.67 -29.54
CA ILE A 530 -38.65 45.09 -28.39
C ILE A 530 -37.30 45.62 -28.82
N TRP A 531 -36.58 44.91 -29.68
CA TRP A 531 -35.21 45.25 -30.08
C TRP A 531 -35.10 46.04 -31.39
N SER A 532 -36.21 46.23 -32.11
CA SER A 532 -36.23 47.04 -33.34
C SER A 532 -35.76 48.48 -33.08
N GLY A 533 -35.01 49.01 -34.04
CA GLY A 533 -34.44 50.36 -34.00
C GLY A 533 -33.18 50.50 -33.15
N ILE A 534 -32.72 49.45 -32.47
CA ILE A 534 -31.45 49.45 -31.74
C ILE A 534 -30.30 49.22 -32.74
N PRO A 535 -29.28 50.09 -32.79
CA PRO A 535 -28.13 49.92 -33.66
C PRO A 535 -27.42 48.58 -33.43
N HIS A 536 -26.85 48.02 -34.51
CA HIS A 536 -26.07 46.77 -34.47
C HIS A 536 -26.85 45.50 -34.09
N THR A 537 -28.18 45.56 -33.96
CA THR A 537 -29.03 44.42 -33.66
C THR A 537 -29.72 43.88 -34.91
N HIS A 538 -29.65 42.56 -35.14
CA HIS A 538 -30.32 41.89 -36.25
C HIS A 538 -30.78 40.49 -35.85
N SER A 539 -31.87 40.00 -36.45
CA SER A 539 -32.32 38.62 -36.28
C SER A 539 -31.59 37.71 -37.27
N ALA A 540 -30.92 36.68 -36.76
CA ALA A 540 -30.25 35.67 -37.57
C ALA A 540 -31.18 34.49 -37.92
N ALA A 541 -31.99 34.05 -36.96
CA ALA A 541 -33.00 33.00 -37.11
C ALA A 541 -34.18 33.26 -36.15
N SER A 542 -35.34 32.69 -36.44
CA SER A 542 -36.53 32.73 -35.58
C SER A 542 -37.27 31.40 -35.68
N TRP A 543 -37.43 30.74 -34.54
CA TRP A 543 -38.06 29.42 -34.42
C TRP A 543 -39.46 29.55 -33.83
N SER A 544 -40.39 30.10 -34.61
CA SER A 544 -41.77 30.37 -34.19
C SER A 544 -42.74 29.23 -34.52
N LYS A 545 -42.30 28.22 -35.27
CA LYS A 545 -43.13 27.09 -35.71
C LYS A 545 -42.78 25.82 -34.96
N LYS A 546 -43.79 25.04 -34.59
CA LYS A 546 -43.62 23.74 -33.95
C LYS A 546 -42.82 22.80 -34.87
N GLY A 547 -41.71 22.26 -34.37
CA GLY A 547 -40.78 21.41 -35.12
C GLY A 547 -39.58 22.16 -35.72
N ASP A 548 -39.56 23.49 -35.61
CA ASP A 548 -38.39 24.32 -35.91
C ASP A 548 -37.51 24.45 -34.67
N GLY A 549 -36.19 24.54 -34.83
CA GLY A 549 -35.28 24.64 -33.70
C GLY A 549 -33.83 24.87 -34.10
N LEU A 550 -33.03 25.33 -33.12
CA LEU A 550 -31.59 25.54 -33.33
C LEU A 550 -30.86 24.27 -33.76
N ILE A 551 -31.28 23.11 -33.21
CA ILE A 551 -30.85 21.79 -33.68
C ILE A 551 -31.93 21.27 -34.64
N PRO A 552 -31.64 21.14 -35.94
CA PRO A 552 -32.57 20.61 -36.92
C PRO A 552 -33.07 19.21 -36.53
N SER A 553 -34.36 18.92 -36.74
CA SER A 553 -34.93 17.61 -36.36
C SER A 553 -34.31 16.43 -37.11
N ASN A 554 -33.67 16.66 -38.26
CA ASN A 554 -32.95 15.62 -39.00
C ASN A 554 -31.55 15.30 -38.43
N TRP A 555 -31.10 16.01 -37.39
CA TRP A 555 -29.83 15.76 -36.71
C TRP A 555 -29.98 14.97 -35.40
N LEU A 556 -31.22 14.91 -34.87
CA LEU A 556 -31.63 14.08 -33.75
C LEU A 556 -32.05 12.70 -34.26
#